data_AF-A0A7J6MIG9-F1
#
_entry.id   AF-A0A7J6MIG9-F1
#
_cell.length_a   1.000
_cell.length_b   1.000
_cell.length_c   1.000
_cell.angle_alpha   90.00
_cell.angle_beta   90.00
_cell.angle_gamma   90.00
#
_symmetry.space_group_name_H-M   'P 1'
#
loop_
_entity.id
_entity.type
_entity.pdbx_description
1 polymer ?
#
loop_
_entity_poly.entity_id
_entity_poly.type
_entity_poly.pdbx_seq_one_letter_code
_entity_poly.pdbx_strand_id
1 'polypeptide(L)'
;YEKLELKAKRFSELVHTCNAMRESVGDEKTAKPELREQFALNCKMALRVLMSDLILPVTLMGRNFLHLDSKHLLPEEDPSWMKVGAFANSRPTQRFFGVDTAWRVHREFEVDTPRNYGQFLPHLLNGGLRILVFAGDRDYLCNWMGSLAWTKRLDWMGSDTFRKSKLIEYRLPNGATVGKWKGSTLSSTGGQLIFMKLYGAGHYAAMDVPQPALMMVDEFLNNKLR
;
A
#
# COMPACT_ATOMS: atom_id res chain seq x y z
N TYR A 1 3.15 -22.34 7.57
CA TYR A 1 2.96 -21.05 8.26
C TYR A 1 4.24 -20.58 8.94
N GLU A 2 4.84 -21.35 9.86
CA GLU A 2 6.10 -20.96 10.56
C GLU A 2 7.24 -20.52 9.63
N LYS A 3 7.46 -21.21 8.50
CA LYS A 3 8.48 -20.82 7.51
C LYS A 3 8.20 -19.46 6.86
N LEU A 4 6.93 -19.07 6.69
CA LEU A 4 6.56 -17.78 6.10
C LEU A 4 6.68 -16.66 7.13
N GLU A 5 6.32 -16.91 8.38
CA GLU A 5 6.51 -15.96 9.48
C GLU A 5 7.99 -15.62 9.69
N LEU A 6 8.87 -16.62 9.66
CA LEU A 6 10.32 -16.40 9.77
C LEU A 6 10.84 -15.50 8.63
N LYS A 7 10.37 -15.74 7.40
CA LYS A 7 10.70 -14.92 6.23
C LYS A 7 10.17 -13.49 6.35
N ALA A 8 8.94 -13.32 6.82
CA ALA A 8 8.36 -12.00 7.07
C ALA A 8 9.12 -11.24 8.17
N LYS A 9 9.57 -11.94 9.22
CA LYS A 9 10.41 -11.37 10.27
C LYS A 9 11.75 -10.88 9.74
N ARG A 10 12.42 -11.69 8.91
CA ARG A 10 13.68 -11.30 8.25
C ARG A 10 13.51 -10.05 7.39
N PHE A 11 12.43 -9.97 6.60
CA PHE A 11 12.09 -8.78 5.84
C PHE A 11 11.92 -7.55 6.77
N SER A 12 11.16 -7.70 7.86
CA SER A 12 10.94 -6.64 8.85
C SER A 12 12.25 -6.15 9.48
N GLU A 13 13.18 -7.05 9.81
CA GLU A 13 14.49 -6.70 10.38
C GLU A 13 15.33 -5.86 9.40
N LEU A 14 15.31 -6.19 8.11
CA LEU A 14 16.01 -5.43 7.06
C LEU A 14 15.38 -4.05 6.85
N VAL A 15 14.05 -3.96 6.91
CA VAL A 15 13.32 -2.69 6.89
C VAL A 15 13.74 -1.82 8.08
N HIS A 16 13.78 -2.37 9.29
CA HIS A 16 14.26 -1.63 10.47
C HIS A 16 15.71 -1.17 10.32
N THR A 17 16.59 -2.02 9.80
CA THR A 17 17.99 -1.69 9.54
C THR A 17 18.13 -0.55 8.53
N CYS A 18 17.38 -0.58 7.43
CA CYS A 18 17.34 0.51 6.44
C CYS A 18 16.89 1.83 7.06
N ASN A 19 15.83 1.80 7.88
CA ASN A 19 15.33 3.02 8.54
C ASN A 19 16.33 3.58 9.56
N ALA A 20 16.98 2.74 10.37
CA ALA A 20 18.01 3.17 11.32
C ALA A 20 19.24 3.78 10.62
N MET A 21 19.65 3.19 9.48
CA MET A 21 20.73 3.76 8.68
C MET A 21 20.37 5.11 8.07
N ARG A 22 19.12 5.29 7.64
CA ARG A 22 18.65 6.58 7.12
C ARG A 22 18.82 7.71 8.13
N GLU A 23 18.45 7.45 9.39
CA GLU A 23 18.64 8.41 10.48
C GLU A 23 20.12 8.73 10.71
N SER A 24 20.99 7.72 10.58
CA SER A 24 22.44 7.88 10.72
C SER A 24 23.09 8.65 9.58
N VAL A 25 22.56 8.52 8.36
CA VAL A 25 23.04 9.22 7.15
C VAL A 25 22.67 10.70 7.18
N GLY A 26 21.49 11.05 7.69
CA GLY A 26 20.98 12.43 7.69
C GLY A 26 20.71 12.92 6.26
N ASP A 27 21.27 14.08 5.90
CA ASP A 27 21.17 14.59 4.52
C ASP A 27 22.13 13.81 3.61
N GLU A 28 21.56 12.93 2.79
CA GLU A 28 22.27 12.13 1.79
C GLU A 28 23.19 12.97 0.89
N LYS A 29 22.86 14.23 0.59
CA LYS A 29 23.71 15.09 -0.26
C LYS A 29 25.04 15.44 0.40
N THR A 30 25.07 15.50 1.72
CA THR A 30 26.22 15.91 2.53
C THR A 30 26.97 14.73 3.16
N ALA A 31 26.35 13.54 3.15
CA ALA A 31 26.93 12.34 3.73
C ALA A 31 28.19 11.85 2.99
N LYS A 32 29.08 11.17 3.71
CA LYS A 32 30.27 10.54 3.10
C LYS A 32 29.86 9.49 2.05
N PRO A 33 30.58 9.36 0.92
CA PRO A 33 30.24 8.41 -0.14
C PRO A 33 30.07 6.97 0.35
N GLU A 34 30.95 6.50 1.25
CA GLU A 34 30.93 5.14 1.77
C GLU A 34 29.66 4.87 2.60
N LEU A 35 29.26 5.86 3.40
CA LEU A 35 28.06 5.77 4.23
C LEU A 35 26.78 5.76 3.36
N ARG A 36 26.76 6.56 2.28
CA ARG A 36 25.66 6.54 1.30
C ARG A 36 25.54 5.20 0.59
N GLU A 37 26.66 4.63 0.16
CA GLU A 37 26.65 3.34 -0.53
C GLU A 37 26.16 2.22 0.37
N GLN A 38 26.64 2.19 1.62
CA GLN A 38 26.21 1.21 2.61
C GLN A 38 24.71 1.33 2.94
N PHE A 39 24.21 2.56 3.09
CA PHE A 39 22.79 2.84 3.25
C PHE A 39 21.97 2.33 2.06
N ALA A 40 22.36 2.68 0.83
CA ALA A 40 21.65 2.28 -0.37
C ALA A 40 21.61 0.75 -0.52
N LEU A 41 22.71 0.06 -0.21
CA LEU A 41 22.80 -1.40 -0.24
C LEU A 41 21.84 -2.03 0.77
N ASN A 42 21.83 -1.55 2.02
CA ASN A 42 20.98 -2.11 3.07
C ASN A 42 19.49 -1.92 2.79
N CYS A 43 19.10 -0.76 2.26
CA CYS A 43 17.71 -0.54 1.85
C CYS A 43 17.32 -1.41 0.65
N LYS A 44 18.19 -1.57 -0.34
CA LYS A 44 17.96 -2.48 -1.48
C LYS A 44 17.88 -3.95 -1.05
N MET A 45 18.58 -4.36 0.02
CA MET A 45 18.47 -5.73 0.54
C MET A 45 17.07 -6.06 1.06
N ALA A 46 16.38 -5.11 1.70
CA ALA A 46 14.99 -5.31 2.13
C ALA A 46 14.08 -5.64 0.94
N LEU A 47 14.22 -4.90 -0.16
CA LEU A 47 13.47 -5.14 -1.39
C LEU A 47 13.82 -6.50 -2.02
N ARG A 48 15.10 -6.88 -2.03
CA ARG A 48 15.52 -8.21 -2.54
C ARG A 48 14.89 -9.35 -1.73
N VAL A 49 14.87 -9.24 -0.41
CA VAL A 49 14.25 -10.26 0.47
C VAL A 49 12.73 -10.27 0.32
N LEU A 50 12.08 -9.13 0.14
CA LEU A 50 10.65 -9.09 -0.23
C LEU A 50 10.41 -9.89 -1.52
N MET A 51 11.20 -9.63 -2.56
CA MET A 51 11.08 -10.34 -3.84
C MET A 51 11.36 -11.84 -3.72
N SER A 52 12.46 -12.24 -3.07
CA SER A 52 12.89 -13.65 -3.02
C SER A 52 12.11 -14.49 -2.03
N ASP A 53 11.82 -13.95 -0.85
CA ASP A 53 11.34 -14.75 0.28
C ASP A 53 9.81 -14.72 0.37
N LEU A 54 9.18 -13.63 -0.07
CA LEU A 54 7.73 -13.43 0.04
C LEU A 54 7.02 -13.50 -1.33
N ILE A 55 7.50 -12.79 -2.35
CA ILE A 55 6.83 -12.74 -3.66
C ILE A 55 7.08 -14.00 -4.50
N LEU A 56 8.35 -14.37 -4.70
CA LEU A 56 8.72 -15.49 -5.56
C LEU A 56 8.01 -16.81 -5.19
N PRO A 57 7.86 -17.20 -3.91
CA PRO A 57 7.12 -18.42 -3.57
C PRO A 57 5.65 -18.37 -3.99
N VAL A 58 4.99 -17.21 -3.95
CA VAL A 58 3.60 -17.05 -4.42
C VAL A 58 3.54 -17.25 -5.93
N THR A 59 4.45 -16.64 -6.67
CA THR A 59 4.57 -16.85 -8.12
C THR A 59 4.87 -18.31 -8.46
N LEU A 60 5.77 -18.99 -7.74
CA LEU A 60 6.07 -20.41 -7.96
C LEU A 60 4.89 -21.34 -7.66
N MET A 61 3.91 -20.91 -6.87
CA MET A 61 2.64 -21.62 -6.66
C MET A 61 1.62 -21.36 -7.76
N GLY A 62 1.99 -20.66 -8.84
CA GLY A 62 1.08 -20.30 -9.92
C GLY A 62 0.07 -19.22 -9.54
N ARG A 63 0.41 -18.37 -8.57
CA ARG A 63 -0.47 -17.29 -8.08
C ARG A 63 0.16 -15.93 -8.38
N ASN A 64 -0.70 -14.97 -8.72
CA ASN A 64 -0.30 -13.59 -8.89
C ASN A 64 -0.33 -12.85 -7.55
N PHE A 65 0.77 -12.21 -7.18
CA PHE A 65 0.91 -11.53 -5.88
C PHE A 65 0.14 -10.21 -5.78
N LEU A 66 -0.29 -9.63 -6.90
CA LEU A 66 -1.19 -8.46 -6.92
C LEU A 66 -2.66 -8.86 -6.93
N HIS A 67 -3.00 -10.05 -7.40
CA HIS A 67 -4.36 -10.57 -7.33
C HIS A 67 -4.35 -12.10 -7.34
N LEU A 68 -4.52 -12.74 -6.18
CA LEU A 68 -4.32 -14.18 -5.98
C LEU A 68 -5.15 -15.08 -6.93
N ASP A 69 -6.31 -14.61 -7.39
CA ASP A 69 -7.18 -15.34 -8.31
C ASP A 69 -6.99 -14.94 -9.80
N SER A 70 -5.98 -14.11 -10.13
CA SER A 70 -5.71 -13.71 -11.51
C SER A 70 -5.29 -14.89 -12.38
N LYS A 71 -5.66 -14.82 -13.66
CA LYS A 71 -5.22 -15.77 -14.69
C LYS A 71 -3.80 -15.48 -15.19
N HIS A 72 -3.35 -14.24 -15.06
CA HIS A 72 -1.98 -13.82 -15.42
C HIS A 72 -1.08 -14.04 -14.22
N LEU A 73 0.05 -14.73 -14.39
CA LEU A 73 0.94 -15.07 -13.30
C LEU A 73 1.73 -13.84 -12.83
N LEU A 74 2.14 -13.02 -13.79
CA LEU A 74 2.87 -11.78 -13.57
C LEU A 74 2.03 -10.57 -14.00
N PRO A 75 2.14 -9.42 -13.31
CA PRO A 75 1.44 -8.19 -13.71
C PRO A 75 1.74 -7.77 -15.15
N GLU A 76 2.96 -8.00 -15.63
CA GLU A 76 3.41 -7.65 -16.98
C GLU A 76 2.77 -8.51 -18.08
N GLU A 77 2.21 -9.66 -17.73
CA GLU A 77 1.48 -10.52 -18.66
C GLU A 77 0.07 -9.99 -18.95
N ASP A 78 -0.44 -9.05 -18.14
CA ASP A 78 -1.71 -8.39 -18.39
C ASP A 78 -1.54 -7.36 -19.53
N PRO A 79 -2.15 -7.59 -20.72
CA PRO A 79 -1.98 -6.74 -21.88
C PRO A 79 -2.49 -5.30 -21.69
N SER A 80 -3.33 -5.05 -20.67
CA SER A 80 -3.87 -3.73 -20.39
C SER A 80 -2.78 -2.71 -20.05
N TRP A 81 -1.77 -3.09 -19.25
CA TRP A 81 -0.65 -2.22 -18.88
C TRP A 81 0.26 -1.89 -20.06
N MET A 82 0.52 -2.89 -20.92
CA MET A 82 1.31 -2.68 -22.14
C MET A 82 0.64 -1.66 -23.08
N LYS A 83 -0.68 -1.68 -23.18
CA LYS A 83 -1.45 -0.72 -23.99
C LYS A 83 -1.34 0.71 -23.45
N VAL A 84 -1.44 0.89 -22.12
CA VAL A 84 -1.29 2.22 -21.49
C VAL A 84 0.12 2.77 -21.69
N GLY A 85 1.14 1.95 -21.46
CA GLY A 85 2.53 2.33 -21.66
C GLY A 85 2.83 2.70 -23.12
N ALA A 86 2.34 1.91 -24.08
CA ALA A 86 2.48 2.20 -25.51
C ALA A 86 1.75 3.48 -25.92
N PHE A 87 0.52 3.69 -25.44
CA PHE A 87 -0.25 4.91 -25.68
C PHE A 87 0.46 6.15 -25.12
N ALA A 88 0.89 6.10 -23.85
CA ALA A 88 1.53 7.22 -23.16
C ALA A 88 2.88 7.60 -23.77
N ASN A 89 3.65 6.63 -24.28
CA ASN A 89 4.94 6.87 -24.92
C ASN A 89 4.85 7.11 -26.44
N SER A 90 3.65 7.17 -27.02
CA SER A 90 3.50 7.49 -28.45
C SER A 90 3.80 8.97 -28.71
N ARG A 91 4.43 9.29 -29.85
CA ARG A 91 4.76 10.68 -30.23
C ARG A 91 3.53 11.61 -30.25
N PRO A 92 2.36 11.21 -30.79
CA PRO A 92 1.17 12.05 -30.75
C PRO A 92 0.75 12.38 -29.32
N THR A 93 0.72 11.38 -28.43
CA THR A 93 0.34 11.56 -27.02
C THR A 93 1.33 12.46 -26.28
N GLN A 94 2.63 12.22 -26.44
CA GLN A 94 3.68 13.04 -25.84
C GLN A 94 3.61 14.50 -26.31
N ARG A 95 3.43 14.73 -27.62
CA ARG A 95 3.22 16.08 -28.17
C ARG A 95 1.97 16.75 -27.62
N PHE A 96 0.86 16.02 -27.52
CA PHE A 96 -0.39 16.54 -26.98
C PHE A 96 -0.23 17.00 -25.52
N PHE A 97 0.47 16.22 -24.70
CA PHE A 97 0.74 16.57 -23.30
C PHE A 97 1.96 17.49 -23.10
N GLY A 98 2.67 17.87 -24.16
CA GLY A 98 3.86 18.73 -24.07
C GLY A 98 5.04 18.10 -23.32
N VAL A 99 5.17 16.77 -23.34
CA VAL A 99 6.26 16.04 -22.68
C VAL A 99 7.16 15.37 -23.72
N ASP A 100 8.45 15.24 -23.44
CA ASP A 100 9.44 14.61 -24.34
C ASP A 100 10.23 13.45 -23.68
N THR A 101 9.90 13.13 -22.42
CA THR A 101 10.64 12.18 -21.61
C THR A 101 9.86 10.86 -21.46
N ALA A 102 10.58 9.74 -21.51
CA ALA A 102 10.00 8.41 -21.29
C ALA A 102 9.62 8.22 -19.81
N TRP A 103 8.46 7.59 -19.58
CA TRP A 103 7.95 7.37 -18.22
C TRP A 103 8.74 6.29 -17.46
N ARG A 104 9.80 6.68 -16.74
CA ARG A 104 10.66 5.76 -15.95
C ARG A 104 11.15 6.41 -14.66
N VAL A 105 10.35 6.33 -13.61
CA VAL A 105 10.67 6.92 -12.29
C VAL A 105 11.05 5.86 -11.25
N HIS A 106 10.57 4.61 -11.40
CA HIS A 106 10.67 3.57 -10.38
C HIS A 106 12.09 3.32 -9.84
N ARG A 107 13.11 3.21 -10.71
CA ARG A 107 14.48 2.87 -10.28
C ARG A 107 15.09 3.88 -9.34
N GLU A 108 14.78 5.16 -9.50
CA GLU A 108 15.35 6.23 -8.68
C GLU A 108 14.82 6.22 -7.23
N PHE A 109 13.69 5.54 -6.98
CA PHE A 109 13.02 5.50 -5.68
C PHE A 109 13.18 4.16 -4.93
N GLU A 110 13.95 3.21 -5.46
CA GLU A 110 14.10 1.88 -4.84
C GLU A 110 14.62 1.92 -3.39
N VAL A 111 15.50 2.87 -3.09
CA VAL A 111 16.09 3.06 -1.75
C VAL A 111 15.04 3.59 -0.76
N ASP A 112 13.98 4.21 -1.27
CA ASP A 112 12.89 4.79 -0.48
C ASP A 112 11.75 3.82 -0.19
N THR A 113 11.57 2.78 -1.01
CA THR A 113 10.53 1.75 -0.84
C THR A 113 10.42 1.16 0.57
N PRO A 114 11.51 0.83 1.29
CA PRO A 114 11.43 0.26 2.64
C PRO A 114 11.15 1.30 3.75
N ARG A 115 11.02 2.58 3.42
CA ARG A 115 10.83 3.62 4.43
C ARG A 115 9.44 3.51 5.07
N ASN A 116 9.39 3.55 6.39
CA ASN A 116 8.13 3.54 7.11
C ASN A 116 7.53 4.96 7.18
N TYR A 117 6.58 5.24 6.28
CA TYR A 117 5.81 6.49 6.29
C TYR A 117 4.58 6.46 7.21
N GLY A 118 4.20 5.29 7.74
CA GLY A 118 3.03 5.15 8.60
C GLY A 118 3.12 5.95 9.91
N GLN A 119 4.35 6.26 10.36
CA GLN A 119 4.61 7.05 11.57
C GLN A 119 4.11 8.51 11.50
N PHE A 120 3.86 9.03 10.30
CA PHE A 120 3.33 10.40 10.14
C PHE A 120 1.81 10.46 10.31
N LEU A 121 1.11 9.33 10.15
CA LEU A 121 -0.36 9.27 10.21
C LEU A 121 -0.94 9.68 11.57
N PRO A 122 -0.37 9.29 12.73
CA PRO A 122 -0.83 9.80 14.02
C PRO A 122 -0.87 11.31 14.13
N HIS A 123 0.15 12.00 13.61
CA HIS A 123 0.19 13.46 13.64
C HIS A 123 -0.94 14.07 12.80
N LEU A 124 -1.15 13.53 11.59
CA LEU A 124 -2.24 13.95 10.70
C LEU A 124 -3.63 13.71 11.32
N LEU A 125 -3.81 12.54 11.94
CA LEU A 125 -5.04 12.19 12.66
C LEU A 125 -5.27 13.13 13.85
N ASN A 126 -4.26 13.41 14.66
CA ASN A 126 -4.38 14.35 15.78
C ASN A 126 -4.62 15.80 15.29
N GLY A 127 -4.16 16.14 14.07
CA GLY A 127 -4.45 17.40 13.39
C GLY A 127 -5.86 17.51 12.81
N GLY A 128 -6.73 16.51 13.01
CA GLY A 128 -8.13 16.56 12.57
C GLY A 128 -8.40 15.96 11.19
N LEU A 129 -7.39 15.42 10.50
CA LEU A 129 -7.60 14.83 9.17
C LEU A 129 -8.35 13.49 9.24
N ARG A 130 -9.22 13.27 8.26
CA ARG A 130 -9.85 11.97 8.02
C ARG A 130 -8.94 11.16 7.11
N ILE A 131 -8.68 9.91 7.47
CA ILE A 131 -7.83 8.99 6.73
C ILE A 131 -8.62 7.71 6.45
N LEU A 132 -8.76 7.39 5.16
CA LEU A 132 -9.29 6.13 4.69
C LEU A 132 -8.13 5.25 4.23
N VAL A 133 -7.99 4.09 4.88
CA VAL A 133 -7.09 3.01 4.44
C VAL A 133 -7.96 1.90 3.88
N PHE A 134 -7.74 1.52 2.63
CA PHE A 134 -8.47 0.41 2.02
C PHE A 134 -7.52 -0.61 1.40
N ALA A 135 -7.93 -1.87 1.42
CA ALA A 135 -7.17 -2.98 0.84
C ALA A 135 -8.12 -4.04 0.27
N GLY A 136 -7.71 -4.62 -0.85
CA GLY A 136 -8.42 -5.74 -1.45
C GLY A 136 -8.15 -7.06 -0.73
N ASP A 137 -9.13 -7.96 -0.72
CA ASP A 137 -8.98 -9.26 -0.08
C ASP A 137 -8.25 -10.32 -0.90
N ARG A 138 -7.93 -10.00 -2.17
CA ARG A 138 -7.12 -10.81 -3.10
C ARG A 138 -5.72 -10.27 -3.32
N ASP A 139 -5.37 -9.12 -2.72
CA ASP A 139 -3.99 -8.61 -2.73
C ASP A 139 -3.14 -9.40 -1.73
N TYR A 140 -2.03 -9.97 -2.19
CA TYR A 140 -1.03 -10.60 -1.33
C TYR A 140 0.02 -9.58 -0.87
N LEU A 141 0.51 -8.75 -1.80
CA LEU A 141 1.61 -7.82 -1.59
C LEU A 141 1.27 -6.76 -0.53
N CYS A 142 0.15 -6.07 -0.70
CA CYS A 142 -0.35 -5.06 0.25
C CYS A 142 -1.64 -5.53 0.95
N ASN A 143 -1.61 -6.78 1.42
CA ASN A 143 -2.79 -7.48 1.92
C ASN A 143 -3.55 -6.75 3.05
N TRP A 144 -4.86 -6.99 3.09
CA TRP A 144 -5.76 -6.38 4.08
C TRP A 144 -5.42 -6.74 5.53
N MET A 145 -4.82 -7.90 5.80
CA MET A 145 -4.48 -8.33 7.15
C MET A 145 -3.35 -7.50 7.75
N GLY A 146 -2.27 -7.32 6.99
CA GLY A 146 -1.16 -6.42 7.32
C GLY A 146 -1.66 -4.99 7.45
N SER A 147 -2.49 -4.55 6.50
CA SER A 147 -3.09 -3.21 6.52
C SER A 147 -3.93 -2.93 7.77
N LEU A 148 -4.77 -3.90 8.17
CA LEU A 148 -5.54 -3.82 9.42
C LEU A 148 -4.64 -3.90 10.66
N ALA A 149 -3.57 -4.69 10.62
CA ALA A 149 -2.67 -4.87 11.75
C ALA A 149 -1.90 -3.58 12.06
N TRP A 150 -1.31 -2.92 11.05
CA TRP A 150 -0.56 -1.69 11.28
C TRP A 150 -1.47 -0.52 11.66
N THR A 151 -2.66 -0.40 11.06
CA THR A 151 -3.64 0.64 11.43
C THR A 151 -4.10 0.53 12.88
N LYS A 152 -4.24 -0.70 13.42
CA LYS A 152 -4.55 -0.94 14.84
C LYS A 152 -3.40 -0.56 15.80
N ARG A 153 -2.17 -0.50 15.31
CA ARG A 153 -0.97 -0.18 16.11
C ARG A 153 -0.64 1.31 16.14
N LEU A 154 -1.31 2.12 15.32
CA LEU A 154 -1.15 3.57 15.37
C LEU A 154 -1.56 4.08 16.75
N ASP A 155 -0.78 5.00 17.29
CA ASP A 155 -1.06 5.66 18.58
C ASP A 155 -1.43 7.13 18.35
N TRP A 156 -2.71 7.45 18.51
CA TRP A 156 -3.32 8.75 18.27
C TRP A 156 -4.59 8.87 19.12
N MET A 157 -5.16 10.07 19.23
CA MET A 157 -6.25 10.36 20.18
C MET A 157 -7.48 9.43 20.05
N GLY A 158 -7.79 8.97 18.82
CA GLY A 158 -8.90 8.06 18.55
C GLY A 158 -8.54 6.57 18.49
N SER A 159 -7.29 6.18 18.78
CA SER A 159 -6.80 4.79 18.67
C SER A 159 -7.65 3.80 19.46
N ASP A 160 -8.08 4.15 20.67
CA ASP A 160 -8.90 3.27 21.51
C ASP A 160 -10.25 2.97 20.86
N THR A 161 -10.92 3.99 20.31
CA THR A 161 -12.20 3.81 19.62
C THR A 161 -12.04 2.98 18.36
N PHE A 162 -10.98 3.24 17.58
CA PHE A 162 -10.64 2.44 16.41
C PHE A 162 -10.35 0.98 16.80
N ARG A 163 -9.56 0.71 17.84
CA ARG A 163 -9.25 -0.65 18.28
C ARG A 163 -10.51 -1.39 18.73
N LYS A 164 -11.39 -0.72 19.48
CA LYS A 164 -12.65 -1.28 20.00
C LYS A 164 -13.74 -1.47 18.93
N SER A 165 -13.72 -0.71 17.83
CA SER A 165 -14.74 -0.83 16.80
C SER A 165 -14.70 -2.16 16.06
N LYS A 166 -15.88 -2.69 15.76
CA LYS A 166 -16.05 -3.97 15.08
C LYS A 166 -15.88 -3.79 13.56
N LEU A 167 -15.35 -4.82 12.92
CA LEU A 167 -15.30 -4.91 11.47
C LEU A 167 -16.68 -5.40 10.97
N ILE A 168 -17.50 -4.46 10.48
CA ILE A 168 -18.89 -4.70 10.07
C ILE A 168 -19.00 -4.83 8.55
N GLU A 169 -20.10 -5.40 8.06
CA GLU A 169 -20.32 -5.57 6.62
C GLU A 169 -20.46 -4.23 5.90
N TYR A 170 -19.86 -4.15 4.72
CA TYR A 170 -20.04 -3.06 3.77
C TYR A 170 -20.94 -3.57 2.64
N ARG A 171 -22.09 -2.93 2.44
CA ARG A 171 -23.15 -3.42 1.56
C ARG A 171 -23.53 -2.36 0.53
N LEU A 172 -23.78 -2.82 -0.68
CA LEU A 172 -24.41 -2.02 -1.73
C LEU A 172 -25.90 -1.76 -1.40
N PRO A 173 -26.56 -0.80 -2.07
CA PRO A 173 -27.98 -0.47 -1.82
C PRO A 173 -28.92 -1.63 -2.14
N ASN A 174 -28.51 -2.55 -3.02
CA ASN A 174 -29.23 -3.78 -3.33
C ASN A 174 -29.07 -4.89 -2.27
N GLY A 175 -28.36 -4.61 -1.17
CA GLY A 175 -28.14 -5.54 -0.06
C GLY A 175 -26.93 -6.46 -0.21
N ALA A 176 -26.24 -6.45 -1.36
CA ALA A 176 -25.07 -7.30 -1.58
C ALA A 176 -23.89 -6.86 -0.70
N THR A 177 -23.30 -7.81 0.05
CA THR A 177 -22.09 -7.56 0.84
C THR A 177 -20.87 -7.54 -0.07
N VAL A 178 -20.21 -6.39 -0.15
CA VAL A 178 -19.05 -6.13 -1.04
C VAL A 178 -17.75 -5.89 -0.27
N GLY A 179 -17.80 -5.96 1.06
CA GLY A 179 -16.63 -5.80 1.88
C GLY A 179 -16.95 -5.82 3.36
N LYS A 180 -15.98 -5.36 4.14
CA LYS A 180 -16.17 -5.01 5.54
C LYS A 180 -15.39 -3.76 5.89
N TRP A 181 -15.89 -2.97 6.83
CA TRP A 181 -15.23 -1.75 7.25
C TRP A 181 -15.32 -1.53 8.75
N LYS A 182 -14.46 -0.66 9.26
CA LYS A 182 -14.49 -0.16 10.63
C LYS A 182 -13.97 1.26 10.67
N GLY A 183 -14.47 2.05 11.61
CA GLY A 183 -14.03 3.42 11.84
C GLY A 183 -13.75 3.69 13.31
N SER A 184 -12.95 4.72 13.58
CA SER A 184 -12.95 5.40 14.88
C SER A 184 -14.17 6.31 14.98
N THR A 185 -14.58 6.63 16.21
CA THR A 185 -15.54 7.73 16.41
C THR A 185 -14.91 9.04 15.91
N LEU A 186 -15.69 9.87 15.22
CA LEU A 186 -15.26 11.22 14.87
C LEU A 186 -15.11 12.03 16.16
N SER A 187 -13.91 12.56 16.43
CA SER A 187 -13.66 13.41 17.59
C SER A 187 -13.91 14.88 17.23
N SER A 188 -14.40 15.68 18.17
CA SER A 188 -14.44 17.14 18.04
C SER A 188 -13.05 17.79 18.16
N THR A 189 -12.07 17.05 18.71
CA THR A 189 -10.69 17.49 18.97
C THR A 189 -9.64 16.70 18.19
N GLY A 190 -10.06 15.81 17.28
CA GLY A 190 -9.16 14.94 16.51
C GLY A 190 -9.82 14.37 15.25
N GLY A 191 -9.01 13.70 14.43
CA GLY A 191 -9.40 13.17 13.12
C GLY A 191 -10.15 11.85 13.18
N GLN A 192 -10.23 11.18 12.03
CA GLN A 192 -10.95 9.90 11.91
C GLN A 192 -10.12 8.92 11.09
N LEU A 193 -9.97 7.70 11.60
CA LEU A 193 -9.39 6.60 10.83
C LEU A 193 -10.49 5.61 10.43
N ILE A 194 -10.56 5.33 9.14
CA ILE A 194 -11.45 4.33 8.54
C ILE A 194 -10.60 3.28 7.87
N PHE A 195 -10.91 2.01 8.12
CA PHE A 195 -10.34 0.88 7.41
C PHE A 195 -11.41 0.15 6.61
N MET A 196 -11.15 -0.09 5.33
CA MET A 196 -12.02 -0.82 4.40
C MET A 196 -11.30 -2.06 3.84
N LYS A 197 -11.96 -3.21 3.93
CA LYS A 197 -11.63 -4.43 3.21
C LYS A 197 -12.62 -4.60 2.07
N LEU A 198 -12.16 -4.59 0.83
CA LEU A 198 -12.99 -4.82 -0.36
C LEU A 198 -12.92 -6.29 -0.80
N TYR A 199 -14.07 -6.92 -1.02
CA TYR A 199 -14.14 -8.31 -1.49
C TYR A 199 -13.94 -8.40 -2.99
N GLY A 200 -13.15 -9.38 -3.43
CA GLY A 200 -12.86 -9.62 -4.84
C GLY A 200 -11.87 -8.62 -5.45
N ALA A 201 -11.36 -7.67 -4.65
CA ALA A 201 -10.34 -6.73 -5.07
C ALA A 201 -8.94 -7.30 -4.84
N GLY A 202 -8.05 -7.14 -5.82
CA GLY A 202 -6.61 -7.27 -5.67
C GLY A 202 -5.97 -5.93 -5.31
N HIS A 203 -4.75 -5.73 -5.79
CA HIS A 203 -3.93 -4.55 -5.55
C HIS A 203 -4.54 -3.28 -6.15
N TYR A 204 -5.21 -3.42 -7.29
CA TYR A 204 -5.84 -2.32 -8.02
C TYR A 204 -7.36 -2.37 -7.85
N ALA A 205 -7.83 -2.12 -6.62
CA ALA A 205 -9.24 -2.29 -6.27
C ALA A 205 -10.25 -1.59 -7.20
N ALA A 206 -9.91 -0.41 -7.75
CA ALA A 206 -10.79 0.29 -8.70
C ALA A 206 -10.92 -0.41 -10.05
N MET A 207 -9.92 -1.18 -10.48
CA MET A 207 -10.00 -2.02 -11.67
C MET A 207 -10.81 -3.29 -11.41
N ASP A 208 -10.61 -3.93 -10.26
CA ASP A 208 -11.21 -5.22 -9.94
C ASP A 208 -12.69 -5.09 -9.54
N VAL A 209 -13.02 -4.07 -8.73
CA VAL A 209 -14.36 -3.83 -8.19
C VAL A 209 -14.75 -2.35 -8.31
N PRO A 210 -14.96 -1.84 -9.54
CA PRO A 210 -15.15 -0.41 -9.80
C PRO A 210 -16.36 0.19 -9.04
N GLN A 211 -17.49 -0.54 -8.97
CA GLN A 211 -18.68 -0.06 -8.28
C GLN A 211 -18.47 0.07 -6.76
N PRO A 212 -18.01 -0.98 -6.03
CA PRO A 212 -17.66 -0.83 -4.61
C PRO A 212 -16.59 0.22 -4.33
N ALA A 213 -15.55 0.32 -5.18
CA ALA A 213 -14.47 1.28 -5.02
C ALA A 213 -14.97 2.73 -5.17
N LEU A 214 -15.78 3.01 -6.20
CA LEU A 214 -16.36 4.34 -6.40
C LEU A 214 -17.27 4.74 -5.24
N MET A 215 -18.15 3.83 -4.80
CA MET A 215 -19.03 4.09 -3.66
C MET A 215 -18.23 4.42 -2.40
N MET A 216 -17.19 3.65 -2.09
CA MET A 216 -16.33 3.89 -0.93
C MET A 216 -15.70 5.29 -0.98
N VAL A 217 -15.18 5.71 -2.13
CA VAL A 217 -14.58 7.04 -2.29
C VAL A 217 -15.65 8.13 -2.19
N ASP A 218 -16.79 7.99 -2.87
CA ASP A 218 -17.90 8.95 -2.79
C ASP A 218 -18.38 9.13 -1.36
N GLU A 219 -18.61 8.04 -0.64
CA GLU A 219 -19.09 8.08 0.72
C GLU A 219 -18.05 8.64 1.69
N PHE A 220 -16.76 8.38 1.46
CA PHE A 220 -15.71 9.00 2.24
C PHE A 220 -15.69 10.52 2.05
N LEU A 221 -15.63 10.98 0.80
CA LEU A 221 -15.55 12.42 0.46
C LEU A 221 -16.80 13.18 0.89
N ASN A 222 -17.98 12.57 0.72
CA ASN A 222 -19.27 13.15 1.12
C ASN A 222 -19.64 12.87 2.58
N ASN A 223 -18.69 12.46 3.42
CA ASN A 223 -18.91 12.32 4.86
C ASN A 223 -20.00 11.29 5.26
N LYS A 224 -20.27 10.30 4.41
CA LYS A 224 -21.23 9.21 4.65
C LYS A 224 -20.60 7.98 5.32
N LEU A 225 -19.29 7.75 5.15
CA LEU A 225 -18.52 6.79 5.95
C LEU A 225 -18.06 7.44 7.25
N ARG A 226 -18.79 7.22 8.36
CA ARG A 226 -18.48 7.79 9.69
C ARG A 226 -18.75 6.83 10.84
#